data_AF-A0A0S8KIF2-F1
#
_entry.id   AF-A0A0S8KIF2-F1
#
_cell.length_a   1.000
_cell.length_b   1.000
_cell.length_c   1.000
_cell.angle_alpha   90.00
_cell.angle_beta   90.00
_cell.angle_gamma   90.00
#
_symmetry.space_group_name_H-M   'P 1'
#
loop_
_entity.id
_entity.type
_entity.pdbx_description
1 polymer ?
#
loop_
_entity_poly.entity_id
_entity_poly.type
_entity_poly.pdbx_seq_one_letter_code
_entity_poly.pdbx_strand_id
1 'polypeptide(L)'
;MAQKDYSKYQIDVISNYYQNLDGIMLQKLGELVTELYLADTQVKSNRLWERAHKAMLKLKVPPAIVNHIMARKNVEILAKNLQDWLAHKGSK
;
A
#
# COMPACT_ATOMS: atom_id res chain seq x y z
N MET A 1 1.08 14.76 -9.86
CA MET A 1 1.71 13.42 -9.87
C MET A 1 3.09 13.59 -10.48
N ALA A 2 4.17 13.23 -9.77
CA ALA A 2 5.50 13.29 -10.36
C ALA A 2 5.61 12.16 -11.39
N GLN A 3 5.60 12.53 -12.67
CA GLN A 3 5.76 11.61 -13.78
C GLN A 3 7.18 11.05 -13.71
N LYS A 4 7.32 9.90 -13.06
CA LYS A 4 8.55 9.12 -13.14
C LYS A 4 8.56 8.50 -14.54
N ASP A 5 9.46 8.96 -15.40
CA ASP A 5 9.65 8.43 -16.74
C ASP A 5 10.21 7.01 -16.65
N TYR A 6 9.30 6.04 -16.51
CA TYR A 6 9.61 4.63 -16.59
C TYR A 6 9.63 4.19 -18.05
N SER A 7 10.63 3.42 -18.46
CA SER A 7 10.65 2.76 -19.77
C SER A 7 9.42 1.85 -19.91
N LYS A 8 8.92 1.63 -21.14
CA LYS A 8 7.74 0.76 -21.39
C LYS A 8 7.85 -0.60 -20.69
N TYR A 9 9.03 -1.21 -20.75
CA TYR A 9 9.32 -2.46 -20.04
C TYR A 9 9.17 -2.34 -18.51
N GLN A 10 9.63 -1.23 -17.93
CA GLN A 10 9.50 -0.97 -16.50
C GLN A 10 8.04 -0.76 -16.10
N ILE A 11 7.25 -0.07 -16.93
CA ILE A 11 5.80 0.10 -16.72
C ILE A 11 5.12 -1.27 -16.68
N ASP A 12 5.40 -2.15 -17.64
CA ASP A 12 4.81 -3.49 -17.68
C ASP A 12 5.17 -4.33 -16.45
N VAL A 13 6.44 -4.31 -16.04
CA VAL A 13 6.89 -5.01 -14.83
C VAL A 13 6.19 -4.48 -13.57
N ILE A 14 6.04 -3.15 -13.46
CA ILE A 14 5.35 -2.50 -12.34
C ILE A 14 3.85 -2.86 -12.33
N SER A 15 3.19 -2.79 -13.48
CA SER A 15 1.77 -3.12 -13.63
C SER A 15 1.49 -4.58 -13.30
N ASN A 16 2.25 -5.50 -13.90
CA ASN A 16 2.16 -6.93 -13.64
C ASN A 16 2.37 -7.25 -12.16
N TYR A 17 3.31 -6.57 -11.51
CA TYR A 17 3.57 -6.75 -10.09
C TYR A 17 2.30 -6.45 -9.25
N TYR A 18 1.63 -5.32 -9.48
CA TYR A 18 0.45 -4.94 -8.71
C TYR A 18 -0.81 -5.75 -9.08
N GLN A 19 -0.93 -6.19 -10.34
CA GLN A 19 -1.99 -7.10 -10.77
C GLN A 19 -2.00 -8.42 -10.01
N ASN A 20 -0.82 -8.92 -9.63
CA ASN A 20 -0.64 -10.20 -8.95
C ASN A 20 -0.71 -10.13 -7.42
N LEU A 21 -1.05 -8.97 -6.83
CA LEU A 21 -1.24 -8.86 -5.39
C LEU A 21 -2.45 -9.66 -4.90
N ASP A 22 -2.31 -10.29 -3.73
CA ASP A 22 -3.39 -11.04 -3.10
C ASP A 22 -4.56 -10.12 -2.73
N GLY A 23 -5.76 -10.43 -3.24
CA GLY A 23 -6.93 -9.54 -3.12
C GLY A 23 -7.49 -9.46 -1.72
N ILE A 24 -7.49 -10.59 -1.01
CA ILE A 24 -7.97 -10.67 0.37
C ILE A 24 -7.03 -9.85 1.26
N MET A 25 -5.72 -9.91 1.03
CA MET A 25 -4.76 -9.12 1.78
C MET A 25 -4.84 -7.62 1.46
N LEU A 26 -5.14 -7.24 0.21
CA LEU A 26 -5.42 -5.84 -0.15
C LEU A 26 -6.67 -5.31 0.56
N GLN A 27 -7.74 -6.11 0.63
CA GLN A 27 -8.96 -5.74 1.35
C GLN A 27 -8.69 -5.55 2.85
N LYS A 28 -7.97 -6.49 3.48
CA LYS A 28 -7.54 -6.37 4.89
C LYS A 28 -6.66 -5.14 5.14
N LEU A 29 -5.81 -4.77 4.18
CA LEU A 29 -5.03 -3.55 4.28
C LEU A 29 -5.92 -2.30 4.19
N GLY A 30 -6.99 -2.34 3.39
CA GLY A 30 -8.03 -1.29 3.36
C GLY A 30 -8.77 -1.13 4.68
N GLU A 31 -9.11 -2.23 5.34
CA GLU A 31 -9.69 -2.20 6.70
C GLU A 31 -8.74 -1.50 7.68
N LEU A 32 -7.44 -1.84 7.64
CA LEU A 32 -6.41 -1.20 8.48
C LEU A 32 -6.26 0.31 8.19
N VAL A 33 -6.38 0.73 6.92
CA VAL A 33 -6.37 2.15 6.55
C VAL A 33 -7.56 2.89 7.17
N THR A 34 -8.76 2.32 7.09
CA THR A 34 -9.97 2.89 7.70
C THR A 34 -9.82 2.96 9.23
N GLU A 35 -9.32 1.90 9.87
CA GLU A 35 -9.06 1.91 11.31
C GLU A 35 -8.01 2.96 11.71
N LEU A 36 -6.99 3.20 10.87
CA LEU A 36 -5.97 4.24 11.07
C LEU A 36 -6.57 5.65 11.00
N TYR A 37 -7.48 5.91 10.06
CA TYR A 37 -8.20 7.19 9.97
C TYR A 37 -9.06 7.46 11.22
N LEU A 38 -9.63 6.39 11.81
CA LEU A 38 -10.48 6.47 12.99
C LEU A 38 -9.70 6.29 14.32
N ALA A 39 -8.37 6.18 14.27
CA ALA A 39 -7.58 6.02 15.47
C ALA A 39 -7.51 7.33 16.25
N ASP A 40 -7.98 7.29 17.48
CA ASP A 40 -8.08 8.42 18.42
C ASP A 40 -6.91 8.48 19.42
N THR A 41 -6.10 7.42 19.49
CA THR A 41 -4.97 7.31 20.41
C THR A 41 -3.70 6.88 19.70
N GLN A 42 -2.56 7.41 20.17
CA GLN A 42 -1.25 7.06 19.62
C GLN A 42 -0.94 5.56 19.77
N VAL A 43 -1.36 4.94 20.88
CA VAL A 43 -1.16 3.50 21.14
C VAL A 43 -1.91 2.65 20.11
N LYS A 44 -3.19 2.97 19.84
CA LYS A 44 -3.98 2.29 18.81
C LYS A 44 -3.36 2.48 17.43
N SER A 45 -3.02 3.73 17.08
CA SER A 45 -2.36 4.06 15.81
C SER A 45 -1.07 3.26 15.60
N ASN A 46 -0.19 3.18 16.62
CA ASN A 46 1.06 2.42 16.53
C ASN A 46 0.82 0.93 16.24
N ARG A 47 -0.14 0.30 16.94
CA ARG A 47 -0.50 -1.12 16.71
C ARG A 47 -1.07 -1.35 15.31
N LEU A 48 -1.85 -0.40 14.80
CA LEU A 48 -2.39 -0.47 13.44
C LEU A 48 -1.29 -0.33 12.39
N TRP A 49 -0.34 0.58 12.59
CA TRP A 49 0.84 0.72 11.72
C TRP A 49 1.71 -0.53 11.69
N GLU A 50 1.89 -1.23 12.82
CA GLU A 50 2.59 -2.52 12.85
C GLU A 50 1.85 -3.60 12.04
N ARG A 51 0.52 -3.62 12.11
CA ARG A 51 -0.30 -4.55 11.32
C ARG A 51 -0.23 -4.20 9.83
N ALA A 52 -0.32 -2.93 9.48
CA ALA A 52 -0.20 -2.44 8.11
C ALA A 52 1.17 -2.79 7.52
N HIS A 53 2.25 -2.63 8.30
CA HIS A 53 3.58 -3.06 7.91
C HIS A 53 3.64 -4.55 7.56
N LYS A 54 3.15 -5.42 8.46
CA LYS A 54 3.11 -6.87 8.23
C LYS A 54 2.27 -7.24 7.01
N ALA A 55 1.15 -6.56 6.79
CA ALA A 55 0.30 -6.77 5.62
C ALA A 55 1.02 -6.38 4.32
N MET A 56 1.69 -5.24 4.27
CA MET A 56 2.50 -4.83 3.10
C MET A 56 3.62 -5.83 2.79
N LEU A 57 4.29 -6.38 3.81
CA LEU A 57 5.31 -7.41 3.61
C LEU A 57 4.72 -8.72 3.06
N LYS A 58 3.53 -9.13 3.52
CA LYS A 58 2.82 -10.32 2.99
C LYS A 58 2.34 -10.14 1.56
N LEU A 59 1.93 -8.92 1.22
CA LEU A 59 1.66 -8.49 -0.15
C LEU A 59 2.94 -8.38 -0.99
N LYS A 60 4.13 -8.61 -0.40
CA LYS A 60 5.42 -8.50 -1.06
C LYS A 60 5.71 -7.10 -1.62
N VAL A 61 5.06 -6.05 -1.10
CA VAL A 61 5.22 -4.65 -1.53
C VAL A 61 6.72 -4.30 -1.56
N PRO A 62 7.24 -3.64 -2.62
CA PRO A 62 8.67 -3.35 -2.71
C PRO A 62 9.19 -2.65 -1.45
N PRO A 63 10.33 -3.10 -0.87
CA PRO A 63 10.82 -2.57 0.41
C PRO A 63 11.00 -1.06 0.44
N ALA A 64 11.39 -0.44 -0.69
CA ALA A 64 11.52 1.00 -0.80
C ALA A 64 10.19 1.74 -0.54
N ILE A 65 9.07 1.18 -1.01
CA ILE A 65 7.73 1.74 -0.82
C ILE A 65 7.28 1.53 0.63
N VAL A 66 7.48 0.32 1.18
CA VAL A 66 7.19 0.02 2.58
C VAL A 66 7.94 0.96 3.52
N ASN A 67 9.25 1.12 3.30
CA ASN A 67 10.08 2.01 4.11
C ASN A 67 9.63 3.47 4.01
N HIS A 68 9.27 3.95 2.81
CA HIS A 68 8.76 5.30 2.63
C HIS A 68 7.46 5.53 3.42
N ILE A 69 6.51 4.59 3.33
CA ILE A 69 5.23 4.65 4.04
C ILE A 69 5.47 4.61 5.55
N MET A 70 6.29 3.68 6.04
CA MET A 70 6.56 3.49 7.47
C MET A 70 7.41 4.61 8.08
N ALA A 71 8.24 5.30 7.30
CA ALA A 71 8.97 6.48 7.75
C ALA A 71 8.05 7.69 7.93
N ARG A 72 7.03 7.82 7.07
CA ARG A 72 6.08 8.93 7.13
C ARG A 72 4.93 8.68 8.10
N LYS A 73 4.49 7.43 8.24
CA LYS A 73 3.27 7.02 8.98
C LYS A 73 2.07 7.95 8.72
N ASN A 74 1.95 8.43 7.48
CA ASN A 74 0.83 9.23 7.04
C ASN A 74 -0.20 8.30 6.38
N VAL A 75 -1.42 8.28 6.94
CA VAL A 75 -2.51 7.42 6.48
C VAL A 75 -2.92 7.73 5.04
N GLU A 76 -2.87 8.99 4.61
CA GLU A 76 -3.19 9.41 3.23
C GLU A 76 -2.21 8.83 2.21
N ILE A 77 -0.92 8.74 2.58
CA ILE A 77 0.10 8.14 1.71
C ILE A 77 -0.21 6.66 1.53
N LEU A 78 -0.52 5.93 2.62
CA LEU A 78 -0.88 4.52 2.53
C LEU A 78 -2.18 4.32 1.73
N ALA A 79 -3.20 5.15 1.97
CA ALA A 79 -4.49 5.09 1.27
C ALA A 79 -4.32 5.29 -0.24
N LYS A 80 -3.52 6.27 -0.65
CA LYS A 80 -3.23 6.54 -2.06
C LYS A 80 -2.52 5.37 -2.74
N ASN A 81 -1.51 4.81 -2.07
CA ASN A 81 -0.81 3.62 -2.59
C ASN A 81 -1.78 2.43 -2.74
N LEU A 82 -2.65 2.21 -1.74
CA LEU A 82 -3.65 1.15 -1.79
C LEU A 82 -4.63 1.34 -2.95
N GLN A 83 -5.10 2.57 -3.18
CA GLN A 83 -5.97 2.89 -4.33
C GLN A 83 -5.27 2.58 -5.66
N ASP A 84 -4.01 2.97 -5.80
CA ASP A 84 -3.21 2.65 -6.99
C ASP A 84 -3.11 1.13 -7.17
N TRP A 85 -2.79 0.37 -6.12
CA TRP A 85 -2.69 -1.09 -6.19
C TRP A 85 -4.02 -1.77 -6.57
N LEU A 86 -5.14 -1.30 -6.03
CA LEU A 86 -6.48 -1.80 -6.36
C LEU A 86 -6.86 -1.49 -7.82
N ALA A 87 -6.54 -0.30 -8.33
CA ALA A 87 -6.82 0.08 -9.71
C ALA A 87 -6.06 -0.80 -10.73
N HIS A 88 -4.82 -1.16 -10.43
CA HIS A 88 -4.02 -2.02 -11.30
C HIS A 88 -4.49 -3.47 -11.26
N LYS A 89 -5.03 -3.95 -10.12
CA LYS A 89 -5.64 -5.29 -10.03
C LYS A 89 -6.90 -5.46 -10.89
N GLY A 90 -7.68 -4.39 -11.06
CA GLY A 90 -8.94 -4.41 -11.82
C GLY A 90 -8.80 -4.24 -13.34
N SER A 91 -7.62 -3.85 -13.84
CA SER A 91 -7.35 -3.75 -15.28
C SER A 91 -7.14 -5.14 -15.86
N LYS A 92 -8.24 -5.78 -16.26
CA LYS A 92 -8.29 -6.94 -17.16
C LYS A 92 -8.55 -6.48 -18.59
#